data_AF-A0A956JQG0-F1
#
_entry.id   AF-A0A956JQG0-F1
#
_cell.length_a   1.000
_cell.length_b   1.000
_cell.length_c   1.000
_cell.angle_alpha   90.00
_cell.angle_beta   90.00
_cell.angle_gamma   90.00
#
_symmetry.space_group_name_H-M   'P 1'
#
loop_
_entity.id
_entity.type
_entity.pdbx_description
1 polymer ?
#
loop_
_entity_poly.entity_id
_entity_poly.type
_entity_poly.pdbx_seq_one_letter_code
_entity_poly.pdbx_strand_id
1 'polypeptide(L)'
;GAWRDIAVRTRAELGRGETLEGPALVLEDHCTTFVAPAWRCRLDEAGALLLERDRDASAARAVQPDVAEQVEAVRTELFAGRLAAIAEEMGEVLQRTALSTNVKERLDFSCTVLDASGELVVNAPHMPVHLGALGLCVREVVAALPLGPGDVAVTNHPRYGGSHLPDITVITSVHDEHDTLLGYVASRAHHAEIGGKRPGSMPPDATLLVEEGVVIAPRYLVRGEHARWDELEALLRAGSAPSPQPSSAQRWPSRAVADNIADLRAAVAANHLGASALRAIASERGTREVAAAMADLKARAEREVRRALSELDDGSYHARTHLDDGAELAVCIDIAGDRARVDFSGSAGVHPGNLNATPAIVRGAVIYVLRLLVDRPLPLNEGLMAAVELVLPHGMLSPDFSGADETLPAVVGGNVETSQRLCDILLEALGLMAHSQGTMNNFLFGSDRFGYYETICGGHGASADGPGTDAVHTHMTNTRITDVEVLEQRYPVRLERFAVRRGSGGNGAHRGGDGAVREVTFLAPLSVSLLTQRRTRAPRGLAGGGDALPGCQTLFRADGRTQKLASIDAADVEPGDRIVIETPGGGAYGYTGAR
;
A
#
# COMPACT_ATOMS: atom_id res chain seq x y z
N GLY A 1 -6.33 26.97 18.58
CA GLY A 1 -7.48 27.80 18.12
C GLY A 1 -8.33 28.20 19.31
N ALA A 2 -9.23 29.16 19.16
CA ALA A 2 -10.20 29.57 20.19
C ALA A 2 -11.61 29.49 19.61
N TRP A 3 -12.58 29.05 20.42
CA TRP A 3 -13.99 29.05 20.05
C TRP A 3 -14.49 30.48 19.84
N ARG A 4 -15.34 30.69 18.82
CA ARG A 4 -15.94 31.98 18.50
C ARG A 4 -17.42 31.81 18.20
N ASP A 5 -18.23 32.68 18.78
CA ASP A 5 -19.62 32.82 18.39
C ASP A 5 -19.69 33.57 17.06
N ILE A 6 -20.36 32.98 16.08
CA ILE A 6 -20.52 33.54 14.72
C ILE A 6 -22.00 33.57 14.34
N ALA A 7 -22.38 34.51 13.48
CA ALA A 7 -23.75 34.59 12.99
C ALA A 7 -24.07 33.38 12.11
N VAL A 8 -25.20 32.71 12.36
CA VAL A 8 -25.71 31.62 11.53
C VAL A 8 -27.07 32.05 11.00
N ARG A 9 -27.22 32.11 9.68
CA ARG A 9 -28.45 32.53 8.99
C ARG A 9 -28.83 31.48 7.96
N THR A 10 -30.12 31.24 7.78
CA THR A 10 -30.56 30.46 6.61
C THR A 10 -30.61 31.36 5.38
N ARG A 11 -30.38 30.80 4.20
CA ARG A 11 -30.44 31.53 2.93
C ARG A 11 -31.79 32.22 2.73
N ALA A 12 -32.88 31.59 3.19
CA ALA A 12 -34.23 32.12 3.14
C ALA A 12 -34.44 33.35 4.03
N GLU A 13 -33.64 33.52 5.08
CA GLU A 13 -33.70 34.69 5.97
C GLU A 13 -32.96 35.90 5.40
N LEU A 14 -32.13 35.74 4.36
CA LEU A 14 -31.38 36.84 3.76
C LEU A 14 -32.23 37.57 2.74
N GLY A 15 -32.55 38.84 3.02
CA GLY A 15 -33.21 39.73 2.08
C GLY A 15 -32.34 40.04 0.86
N ARG A 16 -32.97 40.36 -0.27
CA ARG A 16 -32.25 40.83 -1.47
C ARG A 16 -31.53 42.14 -1.15
N GLY A 17 -30.24 42.22 -1.45
CA GLY A 17 -29.38 43.34 -1.07
C GLY A 17 -28.92 43.34 0.39
N GLU A 18 -29.47 42.46 1.25
CA GLU A 18 -28.98 42.30 2.62
C GLU A 18 -27.55 41.78 2.58
N THR A 19 -26.74 42.37 3.45
CA THR A 19 -25.31 42.16 3.51
C THR A 19 -24.95 41.57 4.87
N LEU A 20 -24.22 40.46 4.87
CA LEU A 20 -23.75 39.74 6.04
C LEU A 20 -22.21 39.80 6.10
N GLU A 21 -21.68 40.39 7.15
CA GLU A 21 -20.23 40.45 7.39
C GLU A 21 -19.72 39.15 8.02
N GLY A 22 -18.56 38.67 7.57
CA GLY A 22 -17.88 37.55 8.20
C GLY A 22 -17.19 37.92 9.52
N PRO A 23 -17.02 36.97 10.45
CA PRO A 23 -17.29 35.54 10.31
C PRO A 23 -18.78 35.18 10.47
N ALA A 24 -19.34 34.46 9.49
CA ALA A 24 -20.74 34.01 9.52
C ALA A 24 -20.95 32.72 8.70
N LEU A 25 -22.04 32.00 8.96
CA LEU A 25 -22.50 30.86 8.19
C LEU A 25 -23.84 31.16 7.54
N VAL A 26 -23.97 30.84 6.26
CA VAL A 26 -25.23 30.84 5.51
C VAL A 26 -25.59 29.39 5.18
N LEU A 27 -26.70 28.92 5.72
CA LEU A 27 -27.20 27.55 5.55
C LEU A 27 -28.19 27.48 4.38
N GLU A 28 -28.02 26.47 3.53
CA GLU A 28 -28.91 26.10 2.43
C GLU A 28 -29.26 24.61 2.54
N ASP A 29 -30.32 24.17 1.87
CA ASP A 29 -30.81 22.78 1.97
C ASP A 29 -29.76 21.72 1.59
N HIS A 30 -28.79 22.09 0.75
CA HIS A 30 -27.76 21.19 0.21
C HIS A 30 -26.33 21.75 0.31
N CYS A 31 -26.13 22.90 0.94
CA CYS A 31 -24.78 23.47 1.13
C CYS A 31 -24.70 24.39 2.35
N THR A 32 -23.49 24.72 2.76
CA THR A 32 -23.23 25.67 3.83
C THR A 32 -22.10 26.58 3.40
N THR A 33 -22.38 27.88 3.32
CA THR A 33 -21.41 28.89 2.91
C THR A 33 -20.82 29.55 4.16
N PHE A 34 -19.51 29.40 4.36
CA PHE A 34 -18.78 30.11 5.40
C PHE A 34 -18.23 31.45 4.87
N VAL A 35 -18.74 32.55 5.41
CA VAL A 35 -18.26 33.91 5.14
C VAL A 35 -17.11 34.17 6.10
N ALA A 36 -15.87 34.12 5.62
CA ALA A 36 -14.69 34.29 6.46
C ALA A 36 -14.52 35.76 6.96
N PRO A 37 -13.73 36.02 8.02
CA PRO A 37 -13.40 37.39 8.41
C PRO A 37 -12.85 38.23 7.24
N ALA A 38 -13.22 39.52 7.17
CA ALA A 38 -12.91 40.42 6.06
C ALA A 38 -13.54 40.04 4.71
N TRP A 39 -14.52 39.14 4.72
CA TRP A 39 -15.43 38.91 3.61
C TRP A 39 -16.83 39.36 3.98
N ARG A 40 -17.55 39.80 2.97
CA ARG A 40 -18.93 40.23 3.00
C ARG A 40 -19.71 39.35 2.05
N CYS A 41 -20.86 38.86 2.49
CA CYS A 41 -21.79 38.12 1.66
C CYS A 41 -23.02 38.98 1.40
N ARG A 42 -23.47 39.08 0.14
CA ARG A 42 -24.70 39.77 -0.22
C ARG A 42 -25.53 38.91 -1.14
N LEU A 43 -26.84 38.94 -0.93
CA LEU A 43 -27.76 38.38 -1.91
C LEU A 43 -27.98 39.36 -3.07
N ASP A 44 -27.63 38.97 -4.29
CA ASP A 44 -27.94 39.75 -5.50
C ASP A 44 -29.42 39.64 -5.94
N GLU A 45 -29.78 40.37 -7.00
CA GLU A 45 -31.13 40.38 -7.54
C GLU A 45 -31.51 39.07 -8.26
N ALA A 46 -30.53 38.28 -8.69
CA ALA A 46 -30.73 36.99 -9.35
C ALA A 46 -30.94 35.84 -8.35
N GLY A 47 -30.71 36.06 -7.07
CA GLY A 47 -30.83 35.02 -6.05
C GLY A 47 -29.48 34.39 -5.66
N ALA A 48 -28.37 34.86 -6.23
CA ALA A 48 -27.04 34.34 -5.96
C ALA A 48 -26.40 35.02 -4.73
N LEU A 49 -25.63 34.24 -3.96
CA LEU A 49 -24.76 34.78 -2.92
C LEU A 49 -23.48 35.32 -3.56
N LEU A 50 -23.28 36.62 -3.48
CA LEU A 50 -22.06 37.29 -3.90
C LEU A 50 -21.14 37.45 -2.68
N LEU A 51 -19.93 36.91 -2.77
CA LEU A 51 -18.89 37.07 -1.75
C LEU A 51 -17.88 38.11 -2.20
N GLU A 52 -17.83 39.23 -1.49
CA GLU A 52 -16.92 40.33 -1.74
C GLU A 52 -15.92 40.43 -0.60
N ARG A 53 -14.63 40.45 -0.94
CA ARG A 53 -13.57 40.65 0.05
C ARG A 53 -13.36 42.12 0.29
N ASP A 54 -13.45 42.56 1.55
CA ASP A 54 -13.10 43.92 1.94
C ASP A 54 -11.58 44.12 1.81
N ARG A 55 -11.18 44.85 0.76
CA ARG A 55 -9.76 45.08 0.42
C ARG A 55 -9.10 46.06 1.38
N ASP A 56 -9.85 46.97 2.01
CA ASP A 56 -9.31 47.99 2.91
C ASP A 56 -9.09 47.42 4.32
N ALA A 57 -9.98 46.55 4.80
CA ALA A 57 -9.76 45.81 6.06
C ALA A 57 -8.63 44.76 5.96
N SER A 58 -8.35 44.26 4.75
CA SER A 58 -7.29 43.28 4.47
C SER A 58 -5.88 43.91 4.47
N ALA A 59 -5.75 45.18 4.08
CA ALA A 59 -4.46 45.86 3.97
C ALA A 59 -3.80 46.15 5.33
N ALA A 60 -4.59 46.25 6.41
CA ALA A 60 -4.08 46.58 7.74
C ALA A 60 -3.52 45.37 8.52
N ARG A 61 -3.68 44.12 8.03
CA ARG A 61 -3.27 42.91 8.78
C ARG A 61 -2.65 41.77 7.97
N ALA A 62 -2.46 41.90 6.65
CA ALA A 62 -1.81 40.87 5.85
C ALA A 62 -0.41 41.31 5.41
N VAL A 63 0.62 40.60 5.89
CA VAL A 63 1.83 40.39 5.07
C VAL A 63 1.34 39.61 3.85
N GLN A 64 1.12 40.29 2.72
CA GLN A 64 0.79 39.59 1.48
C GLN A 64 2.07 38.89 1.00
N PRO A 65 2.07 37.56 0.82
CA PRO A 65 3.13 36.91 0.07
C PRO A 65 3.18 37.52 -1.33
N ASP A 66 4.37 37.54 -1.93
CA ASP A 66 4.58 38.11 -3.27
C ASP A 66 3.60 37.46 -4.27
N VAL A 67 3.01 38.25 -5.17
CA VAL A 67 2.10 37.74 -6.21
C VAL A 67 2.80 36.65 -7.04
N ALA A 68 4.12 36.77 -7.24
CA ALA A 68 4.94 35.74 -7.87
C ALA A 68 4.94 34.42 -7.08
N GLU A 69 5.03 34.48 -5.75
CA GLU A 69 5.01 33.32 -4.85
C GLU A 69 3.65 32.61 -4.85
N GLN A 70 2.56 33.37 -4.93
CA GLN A 70 1.20 32.82 -5.08
C GLN A 70 1.00 32.13 -6.43
N VAL A 71 1.47 32.74 -7.52
CA VAL A 71 1.39 32.14 -8.87
C VAL A 71 2.19 30.84 -8.93
N GLU A 72 3.37 30.80 -8.30
CA GLU A 72 4.21 29.61 -8.22
C GLU A 72 3.54 28.48 -7.41
N ALA A 73 2.94 28.82 -6.26
CA ALA A 73 2.21 27.86 -5.44
C ALA A 73 1.00 27.26 -6.18
N VAL A 74 0.22 28.10 -6.87
CA VAL A 74 -0.92 27.64 -7.70
C VAL A 74 -0.43 26.75 -8.84
N ARG A 75 0.66 27.12 -9.51
CA ARG A 75 1.26 26.29 -10.57
C ARG A 75 1.69 24.93 -10.05
N THR A 76 2.36 24.89 -8.91
CA THR A 76 2.83 23.65 -8.28
C THR A 76 1.67 22.72 -7.94
N GLU A 77 0.60 23.24 -7.34
CA GLU A 77 -0.60 22.44 -7.03
C GLU A 77 -1.32 21.93 -8.28
N LEU A 78 -1.38 22.73 -9.35
CA LEU A 78 -1.94 22.28 -10.63
C LEU A 78 -1.11 21.16 -11.26
N PHE A 79 0.22 21.22 -11.19
CA PHE A 79 1.09 20.13 -11.66
C PHE A 79 0.96 18.88 -10.78
N ALA A 80 0.92 19.05 -9.46
CA ALA A 80 0.70 17.95 -8.52
C ALA A 80 -0.60 17.20 -8.84
N GLY A 81 -1.70 17.95 -9.00
CA GLY A 81 -3.01 17.41 -9.33
C GLY A 81 -3.05 16.73 -10.70
N ARG A 82 -2.44 17.32 -11.73
CA ARG A 82 -2.35 16.70 -13.07
C ARG A 82 -1.56 15.40 -13.06
N LEU A 83 -0.41 15.36 -12.39
CA LEU A 83 0.41 14.15 -12.31
C LEU A 83 -0.29 13.06 -11.47
N ALA A 84 -0.93 13.43 -10.34
CA ALA A 84 -1.71 12.50 -9.55
C ALA A 84 -2.89 11.91 -10.35
N ALA A 85 -3.60 12.75 -11.11
CA ALA A 85 -4.68 12.31 -11.99
C ALA A 85 -4.20 11.30 -13.03
N ILE A 86 -2.99 11.43 -13.59
CA ILE A 86 -2.41 10.42 -14.48
C ILE A 86 -2.36 9.05 -13.79
N ALA A 87 -1.81 9.00 -12.57
CA ALA A 87 -1.69 7.75 -11.83
C ALA A 87 -3.06 7.15 -11.48
N GLU A 88 -4.04 7.98 -11.13
CA GLU A 88 -5.42 7.55 -10.84
C GLU A 88 -6.13 7.01 -12.08
N GLU A 89 -6.03 7.70 -13.22
CA GLU A 89 -6.63 7.26 -14.48
C GLU A 89 -6.00 5.96 -15.00
N MET A 90 -4.68 5.80 -14.84
CA MET A 90 -4.00 4.52 -15.08
C MET A 90 -4.64 3.40 -14.24
N GLY A 91 -4.88 3.67 -12.95
CA GLY A 91 -5.51 2.72 -12.03
C GLY A 91 -6.93 2.33 -12.47
N GLU A 92 -7.75 3.29 -12.88
CA GLU A 92 -9.09 3.03 -13.41
C GLU A 92 -9.08 2.17 -14.67
N VAL A 93 -8.14 2.41 -15.61
CA VAL A 93 -7.98 1.57 -16.80
C VAL A 93 -7.59 0.15 -16.41
N LEU A 94 -6.60 0.00 -15.52
CA LEU A 94 -6.14 -1.30 -15.05
C LEU A 94 -7.28 -2.09 -14.41
N GLN A 95 -8.01 -1.47 -13.47
CA GLN A 95 -9.14 -2.09 -12.80
C GLN A 95 -10.21 -2.55 -13.79
N ARG A 96 -10.61 -1.70 -14.74
CA ARG A 96 -11.73 -1.97 -15.64
C ARG A 96 -11.41 -3.06 -16.67
N THR A 97 -10.14 -3.13 -17.10
CA THR A 97 -9.70 -4.02 -18.18
C THR A 97 -9.10 -5.34 -17.69
N ALA A 98 -8.72 -5.44 -16.40
CA ALA A 98 -8.30 -6.69 -15.79
C ALA A 98 -9.44 -7.72 -15.69
N LEU A 99 -9.07 -9.00 -15.67
CA LEU A 99 -9.98 -10.15 -15.56
C LEU A 99 -9.96 -10.78 -14.18
N SER A 100 -8.81 -10.77 -13.50
CA SER A 100 -8.71 -11.41 -12.19
C SER A 100 -9.51 -10.66 -11.13
N THR A 101 -10.07 -11.43 -10.20
CA THR A 101 -10.81 -10.90 -9.04
C THR A 101 -9.91 -9.97 -8.20
N ASN A 102 -8.60 -10.25 -8.13
CA ASN A 102 -7.68 -9.52 -7.27
C ASN A 102 -7.43 -8.08 -7.75
N VAL A 103 -7.26 -7.90 -9.07
CA VAL A 103 -7.08 -6.56 -9.65
C VAL A 103 -8.43 -5.86 -9.77
N LYS A 104 -9.45 -6.54 -10.32
CA LYS A 104 -10.73 -5.91 -10.67
C LYS A 104 -11.58 -5.53 -9.46
N GLU A 105 -11.69 -6.43 -8.49
CA GLU A 105 -12.60 -6.28 -7.35
C GLU A 105 -11.87 -5.80 -6.09
N ARG A 106 -10.72 -6.42 -5.78
CA ARG A 106 -9.98 -6.16 -4.54
C ARG A 106 -9.06 -4.93 -4.61
N LEU A 107 -8.80 -4.41 -5.81
CA LEU A 107 -7.93 -3.25 -6.07
C LEU A 107 -6.49 -3.44 -5.60
N ASP A 108 -5.97 -4.66 -5.70
CA ASP A 108 -4.61 -4.99 -5.28
C ASP A 108 -3.59 -4.68 -6.39
N PHE A 109 -3.43 -3.40 -6.66
CA PHE A 109 -2.50 -2.86 -7.64
C PHE A 109 -2.05 -1.45 -7.26
N SER A 110 -1.06 -0.90 -7.95
CA SER A 110 -0.73 0.53 -7.90
C SER A 110 -0.19 0.99 -9.23
N CYS A 111 -0.45 2.26 -9.55
CA CYS A 111 0.06 2.94 -10.74
C CYS A 111 0.85 4.18 -10.31
N THR A 112 1.94 4.46 -11.01
CA THR A 112 2.89 5.51 -10.62
C THR A 112 3.49 6.23 -11.82
N VAL A 113 3.79 7.51 -11.59
CA VAL A 113 4.66 8.31 -12.46
C VAL A 113 5.99 8.54 -11.77
N LEU A 114 7.07 8.30 -12.51
CA LEU A 114 8.45 8.48 -12.08
C LEU A 114 9.16 9.45 -13.02
N ASP A 115 10.15 10.16 -12.50
CA ASP A 115 10.97 11.07 -13.29
C ASP A 115 12.05 10.33 -14.11
N ALA A 116 12.89 11.08 -14.82
CA ALA A 116 13.96 10.54 -15.65
C ALA A 116 15.04 9.77 -14.86
N SER A 117 15.21 10.02 -13.55
CA SER A 117 16.09 9.22 -12.67
C SER A 117 15.41 7.95 -12.17
N GLY A 118 14.14 7.73 -12.50
CA GLY A 118 13.38 6.57 -12.01
C GLY A 118 13.00 6.71 -10.53
N GLU A 119 12.91 7.93 -10.01
CA GLU A 119 12.42 8.18 -8.66
C GLU A 119 10.91 8.41 -8.69
N LEU A 120 10.21 7.82 -7.71
CA LEU A 120 8.76 7.98 -7.58
C LEU A 120 8.40 9.45 -7.36
N VAL A 121 7.51 10.01 -8.18
CA VAL A 121 7.01 11.38 -8.07
C VAL A 121 5.58 11.41 -7.53
N VAL A 122 4.72 10.53 -8.04
CA VAL A 122 3.33 10.37 -7.59
C VAL A 122 2.87 8.92 -7.76
N ASN A 123 1.92 8.51 -6.93
CA ASN A 123 1.25 7.21 -7.03
C ASN A 123 -0.26 7.37 -6.83
N ALA A 124 -1.03 6.46 -7.41
CA ALA A 124 -2.41 6.23 -6.97
C ALA A 124 -2.38 5.43 -5.65
N PRO A 125 -3.00 5.93 -4.56
CA PRO A 125 -2.82 5.40 -3.20
C PRO A 125 -3.69 4.15 -2.94
N HIS A 126 -3.43 3.08 -3.67
CA HIS A 126 -4.14 1.82 -3.50
C HIS A 126 -3.45 0.91 -2.48
N MET A 127 -2.14 0.69 -2.60
CA MET A 127 -1.41 -0.27 -1.77
C MET A 127 -0.11 0.32 -1.20
N PRO A 128 -0.04 0.62 0.12
CA PRO A 128 1.13 1.25 0.73
C PRO A 128 2.44 0.47 0.59
N VAL A 129 2.36 -0.86 0.48
CA VAL A 129 3.54 -1.72 0.28
C VAL A 129 4.29 -1.44 -1.02
N HIS A 130 3.63 -0.87 -2.04
CA HIS A 130 4.27 -0.53 -3.32
C HIS A 130 5.09 0.77 -3.27
N LEU A 131 4.90 1.62 -2.26
CA LEU A 131 5.44 2.99 -2.20
C LEU A 131 6.97 3.06 -2.19
N GLY A 132 7.62 2.11 -1.52
CA GLY A 132 9.10 2.04 -1.46
C GLY A 132 9.73 1.16 -2.54
N ALA A 133 8.92 0.39 -3.26
CA ALA A 133 9.41 -0.67 -4.13
C ALA A 133 9.44 -0.27 -5.61
N LEU A 134 8.51 0.57 -6.07
CA LEU A 134 8.37 0.87 -7.49
C LEU A 134 9.54 1.69 -8.07
N GLY A 135 9.99 2.75 -7.40
CA GLY A 135 11.14 3.53 -7.90
C GLY A 135 12.46 2.76 -7.86
N LEU A 136 12.70 1.97 -6.80
CA LEU A 136 13.84 1.05 -6.77
C LEU A 136 13.75 0.03 -7.92
N CYS A 137 12.57 -0.54 -8.16
CA CYS A 137 12.34 -1.49 -9.24
C CYS A 137 12.66 -0.89 -10.61
N VAL A 138 12.15 0.32 -10.89
CA VAL A 138 12.44 1.01 -12.14
C VAL A 138 13.93 1.22 -12.33
N ARG A 139 14.64 1.75 -11.33
CA ARG A 139 16.09 1.98 -11.43
C ARG A 139 16.91 0.71 -11.66
N GLU A 140 16.62 -0.36 -10.92
CA GLU A 140 17.31 -1.64 -11.08
C GLU A 140 17.00 -2.31 -12.43
N VAL A 141 15.76 -2.22 -12.90
CA VAL A 141 15.34 -2.76 -14.20
C VAL A 141 16.01 -2.01 -15.34
N VAL A 142 15.96 -0.67 -15.35
CA VAL A 142 16.53 0.11 -16.48
C VAL A 142 18.06 0.04 -16.52
N ALA A 143 18.71 -0.17 -15.36
CA ALA A 143 20.15 -0.45 -15.29
C ALA A 143 20.51 -1.81 -15.93
N ALA A 144 19.66 -2.82 -15.77
CA ALA A 144 19.87 -4.16 -16.34
C ALA A 144 19.32 -4.31 -17.78
N LEU A 145 18.27 -3.57 -18.12
CA LEU A 145 17.50 -3.66 -19.35
C LEU A 145 17.07 -2.24 -19.80
N PRO A 146 17.94 -1.49 -20.52
CA PRO A 146 17.61 -0.14 -20.98
C PRO A 146 16.35 -0.09 -21.85
N LEU A 147 15.51 0.92 -21.65
CA LEU A 147 14.22 1.07 -22.35
C LEU A 147 14.26 2.27 -23.29
N GLY A 148 14.13 2.03 -24.59
CA GLY A 148 13.97 3.09 -25.60
C GLY A 148 12.51 3.55 -25.74
N PRO A 149 12.22 4.53 -26.61
CA PRO A 149 10.86 5.02 -26.85
C PRO A 149 9.86 3.91 -27.17
N GLY A 150 8.81 3.78 -26.36
CA GLY A 150 7.74 2.78 -26.54
C GLY A 150 8.06 1.38 -26.02
N ASP A 151 9.26 1.14 -25.51
CA ASP A 151 9.61 -0.14 -24.89
C ASP A 151 8.85 -0.34 -23.57
N VAL A 152 8.47 -1.59 -23.32
CA VAL A 152 7.79 -2.02 -22.10
C VAL A 152 8.52 -3.21 -21.49
N ALA A 153 8.89 -3.11 -20.22
CA ALA A 153 9.50 -4.19 -19.44
C ALA A 153 8.53 -4.82 -18.46
N VAL A 154 8.82 -6.06 -18.07
CA VAL A 154 8.13 -6.81 -17.01
C VAL A 154 9.11 -7.51 -16.09
N THR A 155 8.80 -7.54 -14.81
CA THR A 155 9.54 -8.31 -13.80
C THR A 155 8.68 -8.54 -12.55
N ASN A 156 8.95 -9.61 -11.81
CA ASN A 156 8.52 -9.79 -10.42
C ASN A 156 9.70 -10.12 -9.49
N HIS A 157 10.92 -10.12 -10.04
CA HIS A 157 12.08 -10.69 -9.36
C HIS A 157 12.56 -9.76 -8.21
N PRO A 158 12.72 -10.26 -6.96
CA PRO A 158 13.10 -9.48 -5.78
C PRO A 158 14.38 -8.65 -5.92
N ARG A 159 15.44 -9.23 -6.53
CA ARG A 159 16.69 -8.54 -6.88
C ARG A 159 16.49 -7.17 -7.54
N TYR A 160 15.47 -7.04 -8.38
CA TYR A 160 15.20 -5.84 -9.15
C TYR A 160 14.02 -5.05 -8.55
N GLY A 161 13.88 -5.02 -7.23
CA GLY A 161 12.83 -4.25 -6.54
C GLY A 161 11.44 -4.90 -6.54
N GLY A 162 11.33 -6.19 -6.88
CA GLY A 162 10.11 -6.98 -6.65
C GLY A 162 9.79 -7.11 -5.16
N SER A 163 8.52 -7.05 -4.80
CA SER A 163 8.03 -7.25 -3.42
C SER A 163 7.96 -8.73 -3.07
N HIS A 164 7.29 -9.51 -3.92
CA HIS A 164 7.19 -10.97 -3.94
C HIS A 164 6.77 -11.41 -5.35
N LEU A 165 6.79 -12.71 -5.67
CA LEU A 165 6.50 -13.17 -7.03
C LEU A 165 5.08 -12.88 -7.54
N PRO A 166 4.01 -12.91 -6.72
CA PRO A 166 2.67 -12.52 -7.18
C PRO A 166 2.56 -11.08 -7.67
N ASP A 167 3.40 -10.16 -7.19
CA ASP A 167 3.39 -8.76 -7.61
C ASP A 167 4.25 -8.58 -8.87
N ILE A 168 3.60 -8.47 -10.02
CA ILE A 168 4.29 -8.26 -11.29
C ILE A 168 4.29 -6.76 -11.61
N THR A 169 5.47 -6.21 -11.91
CA THR A 169 5.67 -4.82 -12.30
C THR A 169 5.82 -4.71 -13.82
N VAL A 170 5.05 -3.83 -14.44
CA VAL A 170 5.16 -3.44 -15.85
C VAL A 170 5.63 -2.00 -15.92
N ILE A 171 6.72 -1.75 -16.67
CA ILE A 171 7.40 -0.44 -16.74
C ILE A 171 7.44 0.02 -18.18
N THR A 172 7.08 1.28 -18.43
CA THR A 172 7.11 1.91 -19.75
C THR A 172 7.90 3.20 -19.67
N SER A 173 8.89 3.35 -20.55
CA SER A 173 9.65 4.59 -20.68
C SER A 173 8.84 5.63 -21.46
N VAL A 174 8.91 6.88 -21.04
CA VAL A 174 8.16 7.98 -21.65
C VAL A 174 9.14 9.00 -22.19
N HIS A 175 9.06 9.25 -23.49
CA HIS A 175 9.94 10.18 -24.20
C HIS A 175 9.10 11.28 -24.87
N ASP A 176 9.67 12.46 -25.02
CA ASP A 176 9.05 13.54 -25.81
C ASP A 176 9.21 13.32 -27.33
N GLU A 177 8.74 14.28 -28.13
CA GLU A 177 8.78 14.23 -29.60
C GLU A 177 10.22 14.26 -30.18
N HIS A 178 11.22 14.51 -29.33
CA HIS A 178 12.63 14.58 -29.70
C HIS A 178 13.43 13.43 -29.09
N ASP A 179 12.75 12.35 -28.69
CA ASP A 179 13.32 11.18 -28.01
C ASP A 179 14.08 11.52 -26.71
N THR A 180 13.74 12.64 -26.06
CA THR A 180 14.26 12.97 -24.73
C THR A 180 13.43 12.27 -23.66
N LEU A 181 14.09 11.54 -22.76
CA LEU A 181 13.42 10.87 -21.64
C LEU A 181 12.76 11.89 -20.71
N LEU A 182 11.43 11.78 -20.59
CA LEU A 182 10.62 12.53 -19.62
C LEU A 182 10.62 11.84 -18.26
N GLY A 183 10.57 10.51 -18.28
CA GLY A 183 10.45 9.68 -17.09
C GLY A 183 9.88 8.31 -17.42
N TYR A 184 9.26 7.68 -16.42
CA TYR A 184 8.67 6.35 -16.55
C TYR A 184 7.26 6.35 -15.99
N VAL A 185 6.41 5.49 -16.54
CA VAL A 185 5.18 5.08 -15.89
C VAL A 185 5.26 3.61 -15.58
N ALA A 186 4.74 3.22 -14.43
CA ALA A 186 4.76 1.84 -13.98
C ALA A 186 3.44 1.46 -13.33
N SER A 187 3.07 0.21 -13.51
CA SER A 187 1.97 -0.45 -12.80
C SER A 187 2.50 -1.72 -12.16
N ARG A 188 2.04 -1.99 -10.94
CA ARG A 188 2.28 -3.25 -10.24
C ARG A 188 0.95 -3.81 -9.78
N ALA A 189 0.70 -5.07 -10.10
CA ALA A 189 -0.54 -5.73 -9.75
C ALA A 189 -0.25 -7.10 -9.14
N HIS A 190 -1.01 -7.46 -8.11
CA HIS A 190 -0.92 -8.77 -7.50
C HIS A 190 -1.75 -9.78 -8.30
N HIS A 191 -1.08 -10.75 -8.90
CA HIS A 191 -1.71 -11.89 -9.55
C HIS A 191 -1.98 -12.98 -8.52
N ALA A 192 -3.25 -13.31 -8.30
CA ALA A 192 -3.66 -14.33 -7.32
C ALA A 192 -3.08 -15.73 -7.59
N GLU A 193 -2.49 -15.97 -8.76
CA GLU A 193 -1.87 -17.23 -9.13
C GLU A 193 -0.80 -16.98 -10.19
N ILE A 194 0.45 -17.30 -9.87
CA ILE A 194 1.62 -17.21 -10.74
C ILE A 194 2.46 -18.51 -10.66
N GLY A 195 1.90 -19.60 -10.14
CA GLY A 195 2.55 -20.90 -9.95
C GLY A 195 2.84 -21.20 -8.49
N GLY A 196 3.96 -21.87 -8.24
CA GLY A 196 4.41 -22.29 -6.91
C GLY A 196 3.83 -23.63 -6.43
N LYS A 197 4.35 -24.13 -5.31
CA LYS A 197 4.00 -25.45 -4.72
C LYS A 197 2.52 -25.61 -4.44
N ARG A 198 1.87 -24.54 -3.97
CA ARG A 198 0.45 -24.53 -3.63
C ARG A 198 -0.30 -23.48 -4.45
N PRO A 199 -1.61 -23.68 -4.70
CA PRO A 199 -2.46 -22.68 -5.32
C PRO A 199 -2.42 -21.36 -4.55
N GLY A 200 -2.47 -20.24 -5.28
CA GLY A 200 -2.41 -18.92 -4.67
C GLY A 200 -1.01 -18.31 -4.61
N SER A 201 0.04 -19.06 -4.98
CA SER A 201 1.44 -18.60 -5.04
C SER A 201 2.01 -18.04 -3.73
N MET A 202 1.41 -18.43 -2.60
CA MET A 202 1.92 -18.14 -1.27
C MET A 202 1.99 -19.41 -0.40
N PRO A 203 2.81 -20.40 -0.79
CA PRO A 203 2.98 -21.65 -0.03
C PRO A 203 3.54 -21.39 1.39
N PRO A 204 2.85 -21.86 2.45
CA PRO A 204 3.26 -21.65 3.85
C PRO A 204 4.63 -22.26 4.19
N ASP A 205 5.03 -23.30 3.47
CA ASP A 205 6.23 -24.11 3.69
C ASP A 205 7.35 -23.82 2.67
N ALA A 206 7.26 -22.73 1.90
CA ALA A 206 8.34 -22.34 0.99
C ALA A 206 9.59 -21.90 1.75
N THR A 207 10.72 -22.43 1.29
CA THR A 207 12.06 -22.07 1.76
C THR A 207 12.88 -21.40 0.64
N LEU A 208 12.54 -21.66 -0.62
CA LEU A 208 13.19 -21.11 -1.80
C LEU A 208 12.21 -20.26 -2.62
N LEU A 209 12.73 -19.22 -3.28
CA LEU A 209 11.95 -18.28 -4.09
C LEU A 209 11.15 -19.00 -5.19
N VAL A 210 11.77 -19.93 -5.91
CA VAL A 210 11.16 -20.69 -7.01
C VAL A 210 9.98 -21.56 -6.57
N GLU A 211 9.85 -21.84 -5.28
CA GLU A 211 8.72 -22.60 -4.73
C GLU A 211 7.46 -21.75 -4.62
N GLU A 212 7.59 -20.42 -4.64
CA GLU A 212 6.50 -19.45 -4.53
C GLU A 212 5.80 -19.21 -5.87
N GLY A 213 6.48 -19.42 -7.01
CA GLY A 213 5.93 -19.03 -8.30
C GLY A 213 6.92 -19.01 -9.46
N VAL A 214 6.42 -18.61 -10.63
CA VAL A 214 7.24 -18.30 -11.79
C VAL A 214 8.06 -17.04 -11.51
N VAL A 215 9.37 -17.16 -11.65
CA VAL A 215 10.32 -16.05 -11.50
C VAL A 215 10.49 -15.40 -12.87
N ILE A 216 10.23 -14.09 -12.94
CA ILE A 216 10.31 -13.28 -14.16
C ILE A 216 11.42 -12.27 -13.94
N ALA A 217 12.63 -12.60 -14.41
CA ALA A 217 13.71 -11.64 -14.52
C ALA A 217 13.36 -10.51 -15.51
N PRO A 218 13.98 -9.32 -15.40
CA PRO A 218 13.68 -8.18 -16.27
C PRO A 218 13.76 -8.57 -17.75
N ARG A 219 12.65 -8.38 -18.46
CA ARG A 219 12.56 -8.67 -19.90
C ARG A 219 11.57 -7.75 -20.61
N TYR A 220 11.75 -7.60 -21.92
CA TYR A 220 10.83 -6.82 -22.76
C TYR A 220 9.51 -7.57 -22.96
N LEU A 221 8.39 -6.93 -22.63
CA LEU A 221 7.05 -7.28 -23.13
C LEU A 221 6.80 -6.68 -24.51
N VAL A 222 7.29 -5.46 -24.73
CA VAL A 222 7.21 -4.75 -26.01
C VAL A 222 8.58 -4.13 -26.26
N ARG A 223 9.10 -4.31 -27.48
CA ARG A 223 10.35 -3.68 -27.93
C ARG A 223 10.12 -3.00 -29.28
N GLY A 224 10.11 -1.68 -29.30
CA GLY A 224 9.56 -0.90 -30.42
C GLY A 224 8.13 -1.35 -30.74
N GLU A 225 7.87 -1.78 -31.97
CA GLU A 225 6.55 -2.28 -32.39
C GLU A 225 6.34 -3.79 -32.14
N HIS A 226 7.31 -4.49 -31.56
CA HIS A 226 7.27 -5.95 -31.43
C HIS A 226 6.83 -6.38 -30.03
N ALA A 227 5.64 -6.94 -29.92
CA ALA A 227 5.17 -7.59 -28.70
C ALA A 227 5.79 -9.00 -28.52
N ARG A 228 6.04 -9.39 -27.28
CA ARG A 228 6.73 -10.63 -26.87
C ARG A 228 5.84 -11.52 -25.99
N TRP A 229 4.52 -11.51 -26.23
CA TRP A 229 3.54 -12.24 -25.41
C TRP A 229 3.78 -13.74 -25.39
N ASP A 230 4.08 -14.36 -26.53
CA ASP A 230 4.29 -15.81 -26.65
C ASP A 230 5.46 -16.29 -25.79
N GLU A 231 6.52 -15.49 -25.68
CA GLU A 231 7.69 -15.83 -24.85
C GLU A 231 7.38 -15.74 -23.35
N LEU A 232 6.49 -14.83 -22.93
CA LEU A 232 6.04 -14.77 -21.55
C LEU A 232 5.06 -15.91 -21.25
N GLU A 233 4.13 -16.18 -22.16
CA GLU A 233 3.20 -17.30 -22.01
C GLU A 233 3.94 -18.63 -21.89
N ALA A 234 4.96 -18.85 -22.74
CA ALA A 234 5.82 -20.02 -22.66
C ALA A 234 6.55 -20.11 -21.31
N LEU A 235 7.05 -19.00 -20.76
CA LEU A 235 7.67 -18.96 -19.42
C LEU A 235 6.68 -19.35 -18.32
N LEU A 236 5.48 -18.78 -18.34
CA LEU A 236 4.42 -19.07 -17.36
C LEU A 236 3.97 -20.54 -17.41
N ARG A 237 3.90 -21.12 -18.61
CA ARG A 237 3.57 -22.54 -18.82
C ARG A 237 4.72 -23.49 -18.47
N ALA A 238 5.97 -23.04 -18.62
CA ALA A 238 7.14 -23.83 -18.27
C ALA A 238 7.30 -23.94 -16.74
N GLY A 239 7.06 -22.85 -16.00
CA GLY A 239 7.24 -22.84 -14.56
C GLY A 239 8.70 -22.74 -14.11
N SER A 240 8.90 -22.23 -12.90
CA SER A 240 10.21 -22.29 -12.21
C SER A 240 10.48 -23.69 -11.66
N ALA A 241 11.77 -24.01 -11.47
CA ALA A 241 12.23 -25.31 -10.98
C ALA A 241 13.27 -25.11 -9.85
N PRO A 242 13.35 -26.03 -8.87
CA PRO A 242 14.34 -26.01 -7.80
C PRO A 242 15.70 -26.58 -8.22
N SER A 243 15.81 -27.12 -9.44
CA SER A 243 17.08 -27.64 -9.97
C SER A 243 17.15 -27.47 -11.48
N PRO A 244 18.34 -27.10 -12.02
CA PRO A 244 18.58 -26.99 -13.47
C PRO A 244 18.65 -28.35 -14.18
N GLN A 245 18.60 -29.47 -13.47
CA GLN A 245 18.59 -30.80 -14.09
C GLN A 245 17.21 -31.17 -14.68
N PRO A 246 17.11 -31.40 -16.00
CA PRO A 246 15.83 -31.49 -16.71
C PRO A 246 15.03 -32.78 -16.51
N SER A 247 15.53 -33.79 -15.78
CA SER A 247 14.89 -35.12 -15.72
C SER A 247 14.16 -35.48 -14.42
N SER A 248 14.26 -34.67 -13.35
CA SER A 248 13.63 -34.99 -12.05
C SER A 248 13.10 -33.80 -11.25
N ALA A 249 13.33 -32.56 -11.67
CA ALA A 249 12.91 -31.38 -10.91
C ALA A 249 11.42 -31.08 -11.12
N GLN A 250 10.63 -31.11 -10.04
CA GLN A 250 9.25 -30.63 -10.05
C GLN A 250 9.24 -29.16 -10.49
N ARG A 251 8.43 -28.84 -11.51
CA ARG A 251 8.20 -27.47 -11.96
C ARG A 251 6.87 -26.96 -11.45
N TRP A 252 6.78 -25.65 -11.25
CA TRP A 252 5.56 -25.00 -10.78
C TRP A 252 5.07 -23.94 -11.79
N PRO A 253 4.39 -24.37 -12.87
CA PRO A 253 3.80 -23.46 -13.82
C PRO A 253 2.61 -22.70 -13.20
N SER A 254 2.27 -21.56 -13.78
CA SER A 254 1.04 -20.87 -13.39
C SER A 254 -0.18 -21.71 -13.74
N ARG A 255 -1.13 -21.78 -12.80
CA ARG A 255 -2.44 -22.41 -13.01
C ARG A 255 -3.44 -21.49 -13.72
N ALA A 256 -3.09 -20.20 -13.88
CA ALA A 256 -3.98 -19.16 -14.40
C ALA A 256 -3.32 -18.35 -15.53
N VAL A 257 -2.56 -18.99 -16.42
CA VAL A 257 -1.80 -18.32 -17.50
C VAL A 257 -2.65 -17.33 -18.31
N ALA A 258 -3.89 -17.68 -18.64
CA ALA A 258 -4.78 -16.80 -19.40
C ALA A 258 -5.10 -15.50 -18.63
N ASP A 259 -5.39 -15.59 -17.34
CA ASP A 259 -5.63 -14.44 -16.48
C ASP A 259 -4.34 -13.62 -16.30
N ASN A 260 -3.19 -14.28 -16.14
CA ASN A 260 -1.91 -13.57 -16.06
C ASN A 260 -1.65 -12.71 -17.30
N ILE A 261 -1.84 -13.27 -18.50
CA ILE A 261 -1.63 -12.54 -19.76
C ILE A 261 -2.67 -11.43 -19.93
N ALA A 262 -3.93 -11.66 -19.56
CA ALA A 262 -4.97 -10.66 -19.65
C ALA A 262 -4.72 -9.46 -18.74
N ASP A 263 -4.36 -9.69 -17.48
CA ASP A 263 -4.06 -8.63 -16.52
C ASP A 263 -2.77 -7.88 -16.90
N LEU A 264 -1.77 -8.55 -17.47
CA LEU A 264 -0.58 -7.87 -17.98
C LEU A 264 -0.88 -7.02 -19.21
N ARG A 265 -1.80 -7.43 -20.08
CA ARG A 265 -2.29 -6.57 -21.17
C ARG A 265 -3.03 -5.35 -20.62
N ALA A 266 -3.82 -5.51 -19.57
CA ALA A 266 -4.46 -4.40 -18.86
C ALA A 266 -3.42 -3.42 -18.27
N ALA A 267 -2.35 -3.93 -17.67
CA ALA A 267 -1.22 -3.13 -17.17
C ALA A 267 -0.51 -2.35 -18.29
N VAL A 268 -0.26 -3.00 -19.45
CA VAL A 268 0.30 -2.31 -20.62
C VAL A 268 -0.63 -1.21 -21.14
N ALA A 269 -1.94 -1.46 -21.17
CA ALA A 269 -2.92 -0.45 -21.59
C ALA A 269 -2.99 0.74 -20.63
N ALA A 270 -2.94 0.48 -19.32
CA ALA A 270 -2.86 1.52 -18.29
C ALA A 270 -1.58 2.36 -18.45
N ASN A 271 -0.42 1.71 -18.58
CA ASN A 271 0.84 2.41 -18.81
C ASN A 271 0.83 3.22 -20.12
N HIS A 272 0.23 2.71 -21.20
CA HIS A 272 0.11 3.46 -22.45
C HIS A 272 -0.72 4.75 -22.27
N LEU A 273 -1.81 4.70 -21.51
CA LEU A 273 -2.58 5.91 -21.15
C LEU A 273 -1.68 6.89 -20.41
N GLY A 274 -1.01 6.44 -19.35
CA GLY A 274 -0.16 7.31 -18.53
C GLY A 274 0.98 7.95 -19.31
N ALA A 275 1.65 7.17 -20.17
CA ALA A 275 2.70 7.67 -21.05
C ALA A 275 2.17 8.72 -22.04
N SER A 276 0.96 8.52 -22.56
CA SER A 276 0.32 9.48 -23.49
C SER A 276 -0.07 10.77 -22.78
N ALA A 277 -0.64 10.69 -21.58
CA ALA A 277 -1.00 11.86 -20.79
C ALA A 277 0.24 12.66 -20.34
N LEU A 278 1.32 11.98 -19.93
CA LEU A 278 2.57 12.66 -19.56
C LEU A 278 3.21 13.36 -20.78
N ARG A 279 3.21 12.72 -21.96
CA ARG A 279 3.63 13.35 -23.22
C ARG A 279 2.78 14.57 -23.57
N ALA A 280 1.46 14.50 -23.38
CA ALA A 280 0.57 15.63 -23.63
C ALA A 280 0.95 16.84 -22.75
N ILE A 281 1.17 16.63 -21.44
CA ILE A 281 1.62 17.70 -20.54
C ILE A 281 2.97 18.27 -21.01
N ALA A 282 3.92 17.41 -21.38
CA ALA A 282 5.22 17.85 -21.88
C ALA A 282 5.12 18.62 -23.21
N SER A 283 4.20 18.26 -24.10
CA SER A 283 3.94 19.01 -25.36
C SER A 283 3.37 20.41 -25.11
N GLU A 284 2.53 20.56 -24.08
CA GLU A 284 1.92 21.85 -23.72
C GLU A 284 2.87 22.79 -22.97
N ARG A 285 3.71 22.23 -22.09
CA ARG A 285 4.51 22.98 -21.10
C ARG A 285 6.02 22.94 -21.36
N GLY A 286 6.46 22.00 -22.17
CA GLY A 286 7.86 21.72 -22.42
C GLY A 286 8.46 20.78 -21.37
N THR A 287 9.33 19.89 -21.84
CA THR A 287 10.04 18.87 -21.07
C THR A 287 10.74 19.41 -19.83
N ARG A 288 11.39 20.58 -19.92
CA ARG A 288 12.10 21.19 -18.79
C ARG A 288 11.17 21.65 -17.67
N GLU A 289 10.01 22.20 -18.00
CA GLU A 289 9.04 22.66 -17.00
C GLU A 289 8.45 21.45 -16.25
N VAL A 290 8.12 20.37 -16.98
CA VAL A 290 7.63 19.13 -16.38
C VAL A 290 8.67 18.51 -15.44
N ALA A 291 9.93 18.41 -15.87
CA ALA A 291 11.00 17.88 -15.04
C ALA A 291 11.23 18.72 -13.76
N ALA A 292 11.19 20.05 -13.88
CA ALA A 292 11.29 20.95 -12.73
C ALA A 292 10.12 20.73 -11.75
N ALA A 293 8.89 20.65 -12.26
CA ALA A 293 7.71 20.40 -11.43
C ALA A 293 7.79 19.06 -10.68
N MET A 294 8.28 17.98 -11.33
CA MET A 294 8.50 16.69 -10.67
C MET A 294 9.54 16.80 -9.54
N ALA A 295 10.62 17.54 -9.76
CA ALA A 295 11.65 17.78 -8.73
C ALA A 295 11.11 18.59 -7.55
N ASP A 296 10.30 19.63 -7.82
CA ASP A 296 9.70 20.48 -6.78
C ASP A 296 8.74 19.69 -5.87
N LEU A 297 7.99 18.73 -6.43
CA LEU A 297 7.11 17.84 -5.64
C LEU A 297 7.90 16.95 -4.68
N LYS A 298 9.05 16.40 -5.11
CA LYS A 298 9.93 15.63 -4.23
C LYS A 298 10.57 16.52 -3.16
N ALA A 299 11.07 17.70 -3.56
CA ALA A 299 11.65 18.65 -2.61
C ALA A 299 10.64 19.14 -1.57
N ARG A 300 9.36 19.27 -1.92
CA ARG A 300 8.29 19.58 -0.96
C ARG A 300 8.11 18.47 0.07
N ALA A 301 8.06 17.21 -0.37
CA ALA A 301 7.94 16.08 0.55
C ALA A 301 9.13 16.00 1.51
N GLU A 302 10.34 16.25 1.02
CA GLU A 302 11.55 16.35 1.86
C GLU A 302 11.40 17.42 2.94
N ARG A 303 10.96 18.65 2.57
CA ARG A 303 10.80 19.75 3.53
C ARG A 303 9.82 19.42 4.66
N GLU A 304 8.72 18.76 4.34
CA GLU A 304 7.71 18.41 5.34
C GLU A 304 8.19 17.28 6.25
N VAL A 305 8.96 16.30 5.74
CA VAL A 305 9.62 15.29 6.59
C VAL A 305 10.65 15.94 7.50
N ARG A 306 11.55 16.78 6.97
CA ARG A 306 12.54 17.51 7.78
C ARG A 306 11.90 18.28 8.92
N ARG A 307 10.79 18.97 8.62
CA ARG A 307 10.00 19.68 9.62
C ARG A 307 9.46 18.72 10.69
N ALA A 308 8.78 17.64 10.29
CA ALA A 308 8.20 16.70 11.23
C ALA A 308 9.27 16.03 12.12
N LEU A 309 10.45 15.74 11.58
CA LEU A 309 11.59 15.24 12.35
C LEU A 309 12.10 16.28 13.37
N SER A 310 12.16 17.56 13.00
CA SER A 310 12.59 18.64 13.91
C SER A 310 11.61 18.95 15.05
N GLU A 311 10.38 18.42 14.98
CA GLU A 311 9.37 18.53 16.03
C GLU A 311 9.54 17.40 17.08
N LEU A 312 10.35 16.36 16.81
CA LEU A 312 10.74 15.33 17.76
C LEU A 312 11.97 15.76 18.56
N ASP A 313 12.12 15.21 19.77
CA ASP A 313 13.33 15.43 20.57
C ASP A 313 14.52 14.69 19.94
N ASP A 314 15.71 15.30 19.96
CA ASP A 314 16.94 14.62 19.57
C ASP A 314 17.20 13.43 20.51
N GLY A 315 17.52 12.27 19.93
CA GLY A 315 17.76 11.05 20.70
C GLY A 315 17.59 9.76 19.91
N SER A 316 17.68 8.64 20.63
CA SER A 316 17.52 7.29 20.08
C SER A 316 16.21 6.67 20.56
N TYR A 317 15.38 6.27 19.61
CA TYR A 317 14.10 5.64 19.82
C TYR A 317 14.19 4.17 19.44
N HIS A 318 13.67 3.26 20.27
CA HIS A 318 13.86 1.83 20.07
C HIS A 318 12.56 1.05 20.24
N ALA A 319 12.36 0.05 19.39
CA ALA A 319 11.31 -0.94 19.56
C ALA A 319 11.79 -2.31 19.09
N ARG A 320 11.23 -3.36 19.70
CA ARG A 320 11.49 -4.75 19.35
C ARG A 320 10.21 -5.57 19.42
N THR A 321 10.09 -6.52 18.50
CA THR A 321 9.03 -7.52 18.49
C THR A 321 9.55 -8.85 17.98
N HIS A 322 8.72 -9.88 18.06
CA HIS A 322 9.02 -11.20 17.49
C HIS A 322 7.87 -11.62 16.58
N LEU A 323 8.20 -12.32 15.51
CA LEU A 323 7.24 -13.10 14.74
C LEU A 323 6.76 -14.30 15.56
N ASP A 324 5.68 -14.96 15.11
CA ASP A 324 5.03 -16.04 15.87
C ASP A 324 5.96 -17.27 16.06
N ASP A 325 6.95 -17.45 15.19
CA ASP A 325 7.99 -18.49 15.27
C ASP A 325 9.21 -18.09 16.11
N GLY A 326 9.26 -16.84 16.60
CA GLY A 326 10.32 -16.32 17.42
C GLY A 326 11.41 -15.52 16.70
N ALA A 327 11.34 -15.32 15.37
CA ALA A 327 12.28 -14.42 14.69
C ALA A 327 12.17 -12.99 15.22
N GLU A 328 13.29 -12.39 15.65
CA GLU A 328 13.33 -11.04 16.22
C GLU A 328 13.35 -9.97 15.12
N LEU A 329 12.56 -8.91 15.33
CA LEU A 329 12.63 -7.67 14.57
C LEU A 329 12.92 -6.52 15.53
N ALA A 330 13.92 -5.72 15.22
CA ALA A 330 14.35 -4.61 16.06
C ALA A 330 14.69 -3.38 15.21
N VAL A 331 14.31 -2.21 15.71
CA VAL A 331 14.64 -0.93 15.09
C VAL A 331 15.21 0.05 16.13
N CYS A 332 16.19 0.82 15.70
CA CYS A 332 16.70 2.01 16.35
C CYS A 332 16.51 3.19 15.40
N ILE A 333 15.84 4.24 15.85
CA ILE A 333 15.66 5.49 15.09
C ILE A 333 16.43 6.58 15.83
N ASP A 334 17.54 7.02 15.27
CA ASP A 334 18.33 8.13 15.81
C ASP A 334 17.88 9.42 15.13
N ILE A 335 17.38 10.38 15.91
CA ILE A 335 16.97 11.71 15.45
C ILE A 335 18.04 12.74 15.85
N ALA A 336 18.46 13.54 14.88
CA ALA A 336 19.38 14.66 15.08
C ALA A 336 18.95 15.86 14.23
N GLY A 337 18.32 16.85 14.86
CA GLY A 337 17.73 18.00 14.22
C GLY A 337 16.63 17.60 13.24
N ASP A 338 16.89 17.75 11.94
CA ASP A 338 15.93 17.49 10.86
C ASP A 338 16.24 16.20 10.07
N ARG A 339 17.06 15.31 10.64
CA ARG A 339 17.50 14.05 10.01
C ARG A 339 17.24 12.86 10.92
N ALA A 340 16.97 11.72 10.28
CA ALA A 340 16.79 10.45 10.95
C ALA A 340 17.72 9.38 10.38
N ARG A 341 18.24 8.52 11.26
CA ARG A 341 18.88 7.26 10.88
C ARG A 341 18.05 6.09 11.42
N VAL A 342 17.51 5.28 10.52
CA VAL A 342 16.67 4.12 10.85
C VAL A 342 17.51 2.85 10.68
N ASP A 343 17.81 2.17 11.77
CA ASP A 343 18.73 1.04 11.82
C ASP A 343 18.04 -0.24 12.28
N PHE A 344 18.06 -1.24 11.41
CA PHE A 344 17.47 -2.56 11.66
C PHE A 344 18.48 -3.64 12.06
N SER A 345 19.71 -3.28 12.42
CA SER A 345 20.81 -4.22 12.69
C SER A 345 20.57 -5.19 13.85
N GLY A 346 19.57 -4.93 14.70
CA GLY A 346 19.15 -5.87 15.75
C GLY A 346 18.18 -6.96 15.28
N SER A 347 17.77 -6.98 14.01
CA SER A 347 16.83 -7.97 13.48
C SER A 347 17.52 -9.30 13.14
N ALA A 348 16.75 -10.38 13.06
CA ALA A 348 17.28 -11.72 12.82
C ALA A 348 17.98 -11.88 11.44
N GLY A 349 18.85 -12.88 11.34
CA GLY A 349 19.44 -13.32 10.07
C GLY A 349 18.41 -13.85 9.08
N VAL A 350 18.85 -14.26 7.88
CA VAL A 350 17.94 -14.78 6.83
C VAL A 350 17.06 -15.89 7.40
N HIS A 351 15.75 -15.71 7.26
CA HIS A 351 14.74 -16.61 7.78
C HIS A 351 14.69 -17.90 6.93
N PRO A 352 14.57 -19.09 7.54
CA PRO A 352 14.61 -20.36 6.81
C PRO A 352 13.36 -20.65 5.96
N GLY A 353 12.22 -20.03 6.30
CA GLY A 353 11.00 -20.02 5.48
C GLY A 353 10.77 -18.68 4.78
N ASN A 354 9.54 -18.41 4.37
CA ASN A 354 9.20 -17.28 3.50
C ASN A 354 8.99 -15.90 4.16
N LEU A 355 9.33 -15.72 5.44
CA LEU A 355 9.16 -14.44 6.17
C LEU A 355 10.25 -13.40 5.88
N ASN A 356 11.11 -13.63 4.89
CA ASN A 356 12.13 -12.66 4.47
C ASN A 356 11.50 -11.49 3.71
N ALA A 357 11.72 -10.25 4.18
CA ALA A 357 11.30 -9.05 3.49
C ALA A 357 12.43 -8.51 2.60
N THR A 358 12.08 -8.06 1.39
CA THR A 358 13.07 -7.42 0.50
C THR A 358 13.38 -6.00 0.99
N PRO A 359 14.55 -5.43 0.66
CA PRO A 359 14.87 -4.04 1.03
C PRO A 359 13.82 -3.03 0.56
N ALA A 360 13.17 -3.32 -0.56
CA ALA A 360 12.07 -2.54 -1.12
C ALA A 360 10.86 -2.46 -0.16
N ILE A 361 10.51 -3.57 0.49
CA ILE A 361 9.43 -3.65 1.48
C ILE A 361 9.76 -2.84 2.72
N VAL A 362 10.99 -2.97 3.23
CA VAL A 362 11.43 -2.25 4.43
C VAL A 362 11.40 -0.75 4.19
N ARG A 363 11.90 -0.31 3.02
CA ARG A 363 11.80 1.09 2.59
C ARG A 363 10.35 1.56 2.51
N GLY A 364 9.44 0.73 1.99
CA GLY A 364 8.01 1.03 1.93
C GLY A 364 7.38 1.24 3.32
N ALA A 365 7.72 0.38 4.29
CA ALA A 365 7.26 0.53 5.66
C ALA A 365 7.77 1.84 6.32
N VAL A 366 9.02 2.21 6.06
CA VAL A 366 9.59 3.49 6.55
C VAL A 366 8.87 4.68 5.91
N ILE A 367 8.68 4.69 4.59
CA ILE A 367 7.93 5.75 3.88
C ILE A 367 6.51 5.90 4.43
N TYR A 368 5.83 4.78 4.67
CA TYR A 368 4.49 4.79 5.25
C TYR A 368 4.46 5.46 6.63
N VAL A 369 5.41 5.12 7.52
CA VAL A 369 5.48 5.72 8.85
C VAL A 369 5.88 7.20 8.80
N LEU A 370 6.80 7.59 7.91
CA LEU A 370 7.12 9.00 7.68
C LEU A 370 5.91 9.78 7.20
N ARG A 371 5.06 9.20 6.35
CA ARG A 371 3.80 9.84 5.95
C ARG A 371 2.88 10.08 7.14
N LEU A 372 2.74 9.08 8.02
CA LEU A 372 1.92 9.22 9.22
C LEU A 372 2.49 10.27 10.17
N LEU A 373 3.82 10.31 10.34
CA LEU A 373 4.50 11.30 11.17
C LEU A 373 4.28 12.74 10.65
N VAL A 374 4.25 12.93 9.33
CA VAL A 374 4.05 14.25 8.72
C VAL A 374 2.60 14.75 8.83
N ASP A 375 1.62 13.84 8.85
CA ASP A 375 0.17 14.10 9.02
C ASP A 375 -0.38 15.27 8.18
N ARG A 376 0.01 15.34 6.90
CA ARG A 376 -0.40 16.39 5.96
C ARG A 376 -0.74 15.85 4.58
N PRO A 377 -1.58 16.57 3.79
CA PRO A 377 -1.86 16.20 2.41
C PRO A 377 -0.62 16.42 1.54
N LEU A 378 0.14 15.36 1.32
CA LEU A 378 1.32 15.35 0.46
C LEU A 378 1.24 14.18 -0.53
N PRO A 379 1.74 14.33 -1.76
CA PRO A 379 1.94 13.18 -2.63
C PRO A 379 2.97 12.23 -1.99
N LEU A 380 2.73 10.92 -2.09
CA LEU A 380 3.71 9.93 -1.64
C LEU A 380 4.77 9.78 -2.72
N ASN A 381 6.00 10.13 -2.39
CA ASN A 381 7.09 10.15 -3.34
C ASN A 381 8.43 9.91 -2.63
N GLU A 382 9.51 9.71 -3.41
CA GLU A 382 10.82 9.38 -2.84
C GLU A 382 11.47 10.53 -2.06
N GLY A 383 10.96 11.77 -2.20
CA GLY A 383 11.39 12.91 -1.38
C GLY A 383 11.20 12.68 0.13
N LEU A 384 10.25 11.83 0.53
CA LEU A 384 10.06 11.44 1.93
C LEU A 384 11.30 10.78 2.55
N MET A 385 12.16 10.15 1.75
CA MET A 385 13.38 9.48 2.22
C MET A 385 14.62 10.37 2.20
N ALA A 386 14.57 11.58 1.64
CA ALA A 386 15.77 12.40 1.41
C ALA A 386 16.49 12.84 2.71
N ALA A 387 15.75 12.93 3.82
CA ALA A 387 16.30 13.24 5.15
C ALA A 387 16.55 12.00 6.02
N VAL A 388 16.41 10.79 5.46
CA VAL A 388 16.43 9.52 6.20
C VAL A 388 17.52 8.60 5.67
N GLU A 389 18.47 8.25 6.54
CA GLU A 389 19.42 7.17 6.30
C GLU A 389 18.78 5.84 6.74
N LEU A 390 18.80 4.83 5.87
CA LEU A 390 18.26 3.50 6.16
C LEU A 390 19.39 2.48 6.22
N VAL A 391 19.57 1.86 7.39
CA VAL A 391 20.62 0.85 7.62
C VAL A 391 20.01 -0.55 7.69
N LEU A 392 20.35 -1.35 6.69
CA LEU A 392 19.84 -2.71 6.49
C LEU A 392 21.01 -3.68 6.28
N PRO A 393 21.57 -4.28 7.36
CA PRO A 393 22.55 -5.33 7.19
C PRO A 393 21.92 -6.59 6.58
N HIS A 394 22.78 -7.45 6.04
CA HIS A 394 22.35 -8.72 5.46
C HIS A 394 21.64 -9.59 6.51
N GLY A 395 20.41 -10.01 6.20
CA GLY A 395 19.53 -10.73 7.13
C GLY A 395 18.13 -10.89 6.55
N MET A 396 17.13 -11.17 7.39
CA MET A 396 15.76 -11.38 6.88
C MET A 396 15.12 -10.14 6.24
N LEU A 397 15.64 -8.94 6.52
CA LEU A 397 15.16 -7.67 5.98
C LEU A 397 15.98 -7.16 4.78
N SER A 398 17.06 -7.88 4.44
CA SER A 398 17.93 -7.62 3.30
C SER A 398 18.66 -8.91 2.91
N PRO A 399 17.92 -9.94 2.47
CA PRO A 399 18.54 -11.18 2.01
C PRO A 399 19.31 -10.97 0.70
N ASP A 400 20.33 -11.78 0.45
CA ASP A 400 21.08 -11.75 -0.80
C ASP A 400 20.30 -12.40 -1.96
N PHE A 401 20.13 -11.65 -3.05
CA PHE A 401 19.52 -12.10 -4.30
C PHE A 401 20.50 -12.18 -5.48
N SER A 402 21.80 -12.29 -5.21
CA SER A 402 22.84 -12.34 -6.22
C SER A 402 23.03 -13.73 -6.86
N GLY A 403 22.57 -14.79 -6.18
CA GLY A 403 22.68 -16.19 -6.60
C GLY A 403 21.73 -16.60 -7.74
N ALA A 404 21.72 -17.90 -8.04
CA ALA A 404 20.77 -18.49 -8.98
C ALA A 404 19.37 -18.60 -8.34
N ASP A 405 18.31 -18.42 -9.14
CA ASP A 405 16.92 -18.36 -8.68
C ASP A 405 16.55 -19.52 -7.73
N GLU A 406 17.01 -20.74 -8.03
CA GLU A 406 16.76 -21.95 -7.24
C GLU A 406 17.48 -21.99 -5.88
N THR A 407 18.36 -21.02 -5.61
CA THR A 407 19.08 -20.86 -4.34
C THR A 407 18.60 -19.65 -3.55
N LEU A 408 17.75 -18.82 -4.13
CA LEU A 408 17.28 -17.58 -3.51
C LEU A 408 16.27 -17.88 -2.40
N PRO A 409 16.30 -17.14 -1.28
CA PRO A 409 15.36 -17.35 -0.19
C PRO A 409 13.93 -16.97 -0.60
N ALA A 410 12.97 -17.69 -0.03
CA ALA A 410 11.55 -17.37 -0.12
C ALA A 410 11.22 -16.03 0.59
N VAL A 411 10.29 -15.24 0.03
CA VAL A 411 10.02 -13.84 0.45
C VAL A 411 8.54 -13.48 0.60
N VAL A 412 7.62 -14.36 0.16
CA VAL A 412 6.19 -14.02 0.05
C VAL A 412 5.56 -13.63 1.38
N GLY A 413 5.96 -14.30 2.47
CA GLY A 413 5.55 -13.99 3.83
C GLY A 413 6.15 -12.68 4.34
N GLY A 414 7.34 -12.28 3.88
CA GLY A 414 7.96 -11.02 4.26
C GLY A 414 7.22 -9.79 3.74
N ASN A 415 6.66 -9.89 2.53
CA ASN A 415 5.81 -8.85 1.93
C ASN A 415 4.54 -8.60 2.75
N VAL A 416 3.90 -9.67 3.24
CA VAL A 416 2.55 -9.57 3.83
C VAL A 416 2.51 -9.59 5.36
N GLU A 417 3.45 -10.28 6.01
CA GLU A 417 3.49 -10.46 7.47
C GLU A 417 4.61 -9.66 8.13
N THR A 418 5.85 -9.82 7.66
CA THR A 418 7.00 -9.09 8.24
C THR A 418 6.83 -7.58 8.07
N SER A 419 6.35 -7.12 6.90
CA SER A 419 6.08 -5.71 6.62
C SER A 419 5.11 -5.06 7.64
N GLN A 420 4.05 -5.77 8.02
CA GLN A 420 3.10 -5.31 9.04
C GLN A 420 3.78 -5.14 10.40
N ARG A 421 4.68 -6.06 10.75
CA ARG A 421 5.46 -6.04 11.99
C ARG A 421 6.49 -4.94 12.03
N LEU A 422 7.08 -4.59 10.88
CA LEU A 422 7.93 -3.41 10.76
C LEU A 422 7.16 -2.12 11.05
N CYS A 423 5.95 -1.95 10.51
CA CYS A 423 5.13 -0.77 10.82
C CYS A 423 4.80 -0.65 12.31
N ASP A 424 4.41 -1.76 12.96
CA ASP A 424 4.12 -1.75 14.40
C ASP A 424 5.32 -1.26 15.24
N ILE A 425 6.54 -1.76 14.99
CA ILE A 425 7.71 -1.36 15.77
C ILE A 425 8.20 0.06 15.43
N LEU A 426 8.05 0.49 14.17
CA LEU A 426 8.39 1.86 13.77
C LEU A 426 7.45 2.88 14.44
N LEU A 427 6.14 2.59 14.44
CA LEU A 427 5.12 3.43 15.09
C LEU A 427 5.26 3.44 16.62
N GLU A 428 5.57 2.28 17.21
CA GLU A 428 5.83 2.16 18.65
C GLU A 428 7.09 2.93 19.07
N ALA A 429 8.19 2.80 18.33
CA ALA A 429 9.44 3.51 18.63
C ALA A 429 9.21 5.03 18.68
N LEU A 430 8.42 5.56 17.73
CA LEU A 430 8.06 6.98 17.68
C LEU A 430 6.88 7.36 18.60
N GLY A 431 6.28 6.40 19.30
CA GLY A 431 5.14 6.63 20.21
C GLY A 431 3.86 7.11 19.53
N LEU A 432 3.71 6.87 18.22
CA LEU A 432 2.61 7.42 17.41
C LEU A 432 1.29 6.64 17.61
N MET A 433 1.37 5.31 17.70
CA MET A 433 0.18 4.45 17.74
C MET A 433 0.48 3.11 18.41
N ALA A 434 -0.52 2.54 19.09
CA ALA A 434 -0.48 1.15 19.52
C ALA A 434 -0.43 0.19 18.32
N HIS A 435 -0.09 -1.08 18.57
CA HIS A 435 -0.03 -2.08 17.50
C HIS A 435 -1.42 -2.33 16.93
N SER A 436 -1.56 -2.33 15.61
CA SER A 436 -2.76 -2.86 14.97
C SER A 436 -2.71 -4.40 14.97
N GLN A 437 -3.67 -5.05 14.30
CA GLN A 437 -3.63 -6.50 14.03
C GLN A 437 -2.26 -6.97 13.53
N GLY A 438 -1.61 -6.11 12.74
CA GLY A 438 -0.41 -6.30 11.95
C GLY A 438 -0.12 -7.72 11.49
N THR A 439 -1.08 -8.21 10.76
CA THR A 439 -1.01 -9.35 9.90
C THR A 439 -1.97 -9.02 8.78
N MET A 440 -1.69 -9.45 7.56
CA MET A 440 -2.68 -9.31 6.49
C MET A 440 -3.74 -10.43 6.55
N ASN A 441 -3.56 -11.41 7.46
CA ASN A 441 -4.40 -12.59 7.59
C ASN A 441 -4.63 -13.28 6.25
N ASN A 442 -3.56 -13.61 5.54
CA ASN A 442 -3.66 -14.17 4.20
C ASN A 442 -4.31 -15.55 4.27
N PHE A 443 -5.44 -15.66 3.59
CA PHE A 443 -6.22 -16.86 3.42
C PHE A 443 -6.26 -17.18 1.92
N LEU A 444 -5.68 -18.32 1.57
CA LEU A 444 -5.63 -18.79 0.20
C LEU A 444 -6.26 -20.17 0.12
N PHE A 445 -6.90 -20.43 -1.00
CA PHE A 445 -7.32 -21.78 -1.35
C PHE A 445 -7.34 -21.97 -2.85
N GLY A 446 -7.30 -23.22 -3.29
CA GLY A 446 -7.41 -23.53 -4.70
C GLY A 446 -7.25 -25.00 -5.03
N SER A 447 -7.08 -25.26 -6.31
CA SER A 447 -6.92 -26.60 -6.90
C SER A 447 -5.77 -26.58 -7.91
N ASP A 448 -5.62 -27.64 -8.69
CA ASP A 448 -4.73 -27.68 -9.85
C ASP A 448 -5.13 -26.69 -10.97
N ARG A 449 -6.35 -26.13 -10.92
CA ARG A 449 -6.91 -25.27 -11.97
C ARG A 449 -6.97 -23.79 -11.63
N PHE A 450 -6.90 -23.42 -10.36
CA PHE A 450 -7.03 -22.02 -9.94
C PHE A 450 -6.43 -21.81 -8.54
N GLY A 451 -6.04 -20.57 -8.26
CA GLY A 451 -5.73 -20.06 -6.93
C GLY A 451 -6.65 -18.89 -6.59
N TYR A 452 -7.08 -18.82 -5.34
CA TYR A 452 -7.73 -17.66 -4.74
C TYR A 452 -6.85 -17.09 -3.64
N TYR A 453 -6.79 -15.77 -3.58
CA TYR A 453 -6.02 -15.00 -2.60
C TYR A 453 -6.92 -13.99 -1.90
N GLU A 454 -6.91 -13.99 -0.57
CA GLU A 454 -7.57 -12.98 0.24
C GLU A 454 -6.76 -12.56 1.47
N THR A 455 -6.68 -11.25 1.69
CA THR A 455 -6.35 -10.63 2.98
C THR A 455 -7.62 -10.37 3.78
N ILE A 456 -7.61 -10.63 5.08
CA ILE A 456 -8.75 -10.41 5.98
C ILE A 456 -8.41 -9.27 6.94
N CYS A 457 -9.32 -8.31 7.09
CA CYS A 457 -9.17 -7.16 7.98
C CYS A 457 -9.15 -7.55 9.46
N GLY A 458 -8.78 -6.60 10.32
CA GLY A 458 -8.75 -6.80 11.77
C GLY A 458 -8.79 -5.49 12.54
N GLY A 459 -8.34 -5.50 13.79
CA GLY A 459 -8.41 -4.31 14.63
C GLY A 459 -7.30 -3.31 14.36
N HIS A 460 -7.64 -2.03 14.24
CA HIS A 460 -6.66 -0.93 14.18
C HIS A 460 -6.19 -0.53 15.59
N GLY A 461 -4.90 -0.20 15.73
CA GLY A 461 -4.34 0.31 16.98
C GLY A 461 -4.96 1.67 17.35
N ALA A 462 -5.11 1.93 18.65
CA ALA A 462 -5.49 3.25 19.13
C ALA A 462 -4.28 4.20 19.19
N SER A 463 -4.54 5.50 19.14
CA SER A 463 -3.51 6.55 19.32
C SER A 463 -3.93 7.54 20.42
N ALA A 464 -3.09 8.54 20.66
CA ALA A 464 -3.42 9.67 21.51
C ALA A 464 -4.62 10.48 21.00
N ASP A 465 -4.92 10.40 19.69
CA ASP A 465 -5.97 11.19 19.05
C ASP A 465 -7.34 10.49 19.06
N GLY A 466 -7.37 9.17 19.23
CA GLY A 466 -8.64 8.46 19.29
C GLY A 466 -8.57 6.93 19.31
N PRO A 467 -9.75 6.28 19.41
CA PRO A 467 -9.86 4.83 19.41
C PRO A 467 -9.49 4.24 18.05
N GLY A 468 -9.07 2.97 18.08
CA GLY A 468 -8.90 2.17 16.88
C GLY A 468 -10.23 1.87 16.20
N THR A 469 -10.20 1.75 14.88
CA THR A 469 -11.36 1.33 14.07
C THR A 469 -11.47 -0.19 14.02
N ASP A 470 -12.70 -0.70 14.14
CA ASP A 470 -13.00 -2.13 14.11
C ASP A 470 -12.96 -2.68 12.66
N ALA A 471 -12.39 -3.87 12.46
CA ALA A 471 -12.43 -4.66 11.23
C ALA A 471 -12.04 -3.91 9.95
N VAL A 472 -10.91 -3.21 9.97
CA VAL A 472 -10.33 -2.51 8.80
C VAL A 472 -8.96 -3.08 8.42
N HIS A 473 -8.59 -2.91 7.15
CA HIS A 473 -7.22 -3.13 6.71
C HIS A 473 -6.32 -2.02 7.25
N THR A 474 -5.09 -2.37 7.61
CA THR A 474 -4.17 -1.47 8.31
C THR A 474 -2.78 -1.53 7.70
N HIS A 475 -2.06 -0.41 7.77
CA HIS A 475 -0.66 -0.28 7.37
C HIS A 475 -0.38 -0.72 5.94
N MET A 476 0.28 -1.86 5.75
CA MET A 476 0.81 -2.30 4.46
C MET A 476 -0.26 -2.90 3.52
N THR A 477 -1.53 -2.82 3.89
CA THR A 477 -2.65 -3.33 3.10
C THR A 477 -3.85 -2.38 3.14
N ASN A 478 -4.54 -2.23 2.00
CA ASN A 478 -5.75 -1.42 1.84
C ASN A 478 -6.64 -1.98 0.69
N THR A 479 -6.67 -3.31 0.55
CA THR A 479 -7.49 -3.99 -0.45
C THR A 479 -8.96 -3.98 -0.06
N ARG A 480 -9.86 -3.98 -1.04
CA ARG A 480 -11.28 -4.30 -0.81
C ARG A 480 -11.46 -5.80 -0.53
N ILE A 481 -12.50 -6.12 0.22
CA ILE A 481 -12.97 -7.51 0.32
C ILE A 481 -13.52 -7.97 -1.04
N THR A 482 -13.46 -9.27 -1.32
CA THR A 482 -14.21 -9.82 -2.45
C THR A 482 -15.69 -9.82 -2.09
N ASP A 483 -16.53 -9.26 -2.97
CA ASP A 483 -17.97 -9.36 -2.81
C ASP A 483 -18.39 -10.83 -2.67
N VAL A 484 -19.33 -11.11 -1.75
CA VAL A 484 -19.73 -12.48 -1.45
C VAL A 484 -20.36 -13.17 -2.65
N GLU A 485 -21.16 -12.46 -3.46
CA GLU A 485 -21.79 -13.04 -4.64
C GLU A 485 -20.74 -13.39 -5.69
N VAL A 486 -19.72 -12.53 -5.85
CA VAL A 486 -18.59 -12.79 -6.75
C VAL A 486 -17.75 -13.97 -6.26
N LEU A 487 -17.50 -14.06 -4.94
CA LEU A 487 -16.76 -15.16 -4.33
C LEU A 487 -17.46 -16.50 -4.58
N GLU A 488 -18.74 -16.60 -4.23
CA GLU A 488 -19.51 -17.84 -4.35
C GLU A 488 -19.83 -18.21 -5.80
N GLN A 489 -19.92 -17.23 -6.70
CA GLN A 489 -20.11 -17.48 -8.14
C GLN A 489 -18.84 -18.03 -8.80
N ARG A 490 -17.66 -17.53 -8.42
CA ARG A 490 -16.39 -17.86 -9.08
C ARG A 490 -15.69 -19.07 -8.47
N TYR A 491 -15.91 -19.35 -7.19
CA TYR A 491 -15.15 -20.33 -6.45
C TYR A 491 -16.06 -21.32 -5.71
N PRO A 492 -15.66 -22.60 -5.55
CA PRO A 492 -16.49 -23.63 -4.95
C PRO A 492 -16.44 -23.54 -3.41
N VAL A 493 -16.87 -22.40 -2.88
CA VAL A 493 -16.95 -22.10 -1.45
C VAL A 493 -18.27 -21.38 -1.16
N ARG A 494 -18.70 -21.43 0.10
CA ARG A 494 -19.79 -20.61 0.64
C ARG A 494 -19.30 -19.81 1.82
N LEU A 495 -19.63 -18.53 1.86
CA LEU A 495 -19.36 -17.68 3.01
C LEU A 495 -20.51 -17.79 4.00
N GLU A 496 -20.27 -18.45 5.14
CA GLU A 496 -21.30 -18.60 6.18
C GLU A 496 -21.35 -17.38 7.09
N ARG A 497 -20.20 -16.75 7.36
CA ARG A 497 -20.12 -15.60 8.26
C ARG A 497 -18.98 -14.66 7.90
N PHE A 498 -19.30 -13.37 7.89
CA PHE A 498 -18.30 -12.30 7.98
C PHE A 498 -18.80 -11.21 8.93
N ALA A 499 -18.15 -11.05 10.08
CA ALA A 499 -18.63 -10.19 11.16
C ALA A 499 -17.50 -9.59 11.98
N VAL A 500 -17.76 -8.48 12.67
CA VAL A 500 -16.84 -7.91 13.67
C VAL A 500 -16.69 -8.87 14.86
N ARG A 501 -15.45 -9.14 15.26
CA ARG A 501 -15.10 -9.96 16.43
C ARG A 501 -15.14 -9.13 17.70
N ARG A 502 -16.36 -8.83 18.17
CA ARG A 502 -16.57 -7.89 19.28
C ARG A 502 -15.82 -8.28 20.56
N GLY A 503 -15.18 -7.30 21.19
CA GLY A 503 -14.42 -7.49 22.44
C GLY A 503 -13.02 -8.08 22.25
N SER A 504 -12.47 -8.01 21.04
CA SER A 504 -11.10 -8.42 20.75
C SER A 504 -10.09 -7.27 20.75
N GLY A 505 -10.54 -6.01 20.66
CA GLY A 505 -9.69 -4.84 20.84
C GLY A 505 -9.22 -4.65 22.27
N GLY A 506 -8.02 -4.09 22.45
CA GLY A 506 -7.48 -3.80 23.77
C GLY A 506 -8.28 -2.72 24.50
N ASN A 507 -8.23 -2.74 25.83
CA ASN A 507 -8.87 -1.73 26.68
C ASN A 507 -7.87 -0.64 27.10
N GLY A 508 -8.24 0.62 26.91
CA GLY A 508 -7.42 1.79 27.22
C GLY A 508 -8.28 3.06 27.23
N ALA A 509 -7.70 4.20 27.57
CA ALA A 509 -8.37 5.50 27.48
C ALA A 509 -8.99 5.69 26.09
N HIS A 510 -8.25 5.26 25.06
CA HIS A 510 -8.78 4.97 23.74
C HIS A 510 -8.67 3.46 23.48
N ARG A 511 -9.83 2.83 23.22
CA ARG A 511 -9.93 1.40 22.93
C ARG A 511 -9.28 1.08 21.58
N GLY A 512 -8.61 -0.06 21.50
CA GLY A 512 -8.22 -0.61 20.20
C GLY A 512 -9.42 -1.15 19.41
N GLY A 513 -9.28 -1.24 18.10
CA GLY A 513 -10.31 -1.78 17.22
C GLY A 513 -10.51 -3.28 17.42
N ASP A 514 -11.75 -3.75 17.28
CA ASP A 514 -12.06 -5.17 17.22
C ASP A 514 -11.63 -5.79 15.89
N GLY A 515 -11.20 -7.05 15.93
CA GLY A 515 -10.93 -7.86 14.74
C GLY A 515 -12.19 -8.25 13.97
N ALA A 516 -12.04 -9.25 13.10
CA ALA A 516 -13.11 -9.82 12.29
C ALA A 516 -13.18 -11.33 12.45
N VAL A 517 -14.32 -11.93 12.10
CA VAL A 517 -14.47 -13.37 11.94
C VAL A 517 -14.91 -13.68 10.52
N ARG A 518 -14.16 -14.54 9.84
CA ARG A 518 -14.40 -15.02 8.49
C ARG A 518 -14.63 -16.54 8.53
N GLU A 519 -15.77 -17.01 8.03
CA GLU A 519 -16.17 -18.41 8.09
C GLU A 519 -16.59 -18.92 6.72
N VAL A 520 -15.85 -19.90 6.20
CA VAL A 520 -16.01 -20.39 4.82
C VAL A 520 -16.18 -21.91 4.82
N THR A 521 -17.24 -22.38 4.17
CA THR A 521 -17.48 -23.81 3.90
C THR A 521 -16.98 -24.15 2.50
N PHE A 522 -16.24 -25.25 2.35
CA PHE A 522 -15.74 -25.71 1.07
C PHE A 522 -16.77 -26.62 0.37
N LEU A 523 -16.94 -26.45 -0.94
CA LEU A 523 -17.93 -27.19 -1.75
C LEU A 523 -17.27 -28.18 -2.74
N ALA A 524 -15.94 -28.21 -2.78
CA ALA A 524 -15.12 -29.11 -3.58
C ALA A 524 -13.85 -29.48 -2.78
N PRO A 525 -13.15 -30.57 -3.15
CA PRO A 525 -11.81 -30.84 -2.63
C PRO A 525 -10.85 -29.72 -3.01
N LEU A 526 -10.20 -29.11 -2.02
CA LEU A 526 -9.30 -27.96 -2.22
C LEU A 526 -8.08 -28.05 -1.30
N SER A 527 -7.03 -27.31 -1.65
CA SER A 527 -5.88 -27.02 -0.79
C SER A 527 -6.04 -25.63 -0.20
N VAL A 528 -5.85 -25.50 1.11
CA VAL A 528 -5.83 -24.24 1.86
C VAL A 528 -4.42 -23.91 2.29
N SER A 529 -4.05 -22.63 2.20
CA SER A 529 -2.82 -22.07 2.74
C SER A 529 -3.14 -20.86 3.62
N LEU A 530 -2.46 -20.76 4.76
CA LEU A 530 -2.55 -19.66 5.69
C LEU A 530 -1.17 -19.06 5.92
N LEU A 531 -1.06 -17.76 5.71
CA LEU A 531 0.08 -16.95 6.13
C LEU A 531 -0.47 -15.86 7.04
N THR A 532 -0.32 -16.07 8.34
CA THR A 532 -0.86 -15.17 9.36
C THR A 532 0.13 -15.01 10.52
N GLN A 533 -0.01 -13.96 11.31
CA GLN A 533 0.80 -13.69 12.51
C GLN A 533 -0.07 -13.23 13.69
N ARG A 534 0.48 -13.02 14.88
CA ARG A 534 -0.28 -12.65 16.10
C ARG A 534 -1.27 -13.73 16.53
N ARG A 535 -0.89 -14.99 16.39
CA ARG A 535 -1.60 -16.16 16.95
C ARG A 535 -0.99 -16.61 18.26
N THR A 536 0.30 -16.34 18.46
CA THR A 536 1.02 -16.66 19.71
C THR A 536 1.22 -15.44 20.61
N ARG A 537 1.28 -14.23 20.03
CA ARG A 537 1.46 -12.96 20.74
C ARG A 537 0.37 -11.96 20.35
N ALA A 538 -0.24 -11.31 21.34
CA ALA A 538 -1.24 -10.28 21.12
C ALA A 538 -0.62 -8.99 20.54
N PRO A 539 -1.36 -8.22 19.73
CA PRO A 539 -1.07 -6.81 19.46
C PRO A 539 -0.98 -6.00 20.75
N ARG A 540 0.13 -5.26 20.92
CA ARG A 540 0.40 -4.52 22.17
C ARG A 540 -0.30 -3.18 22.23
N GLY A 541 -0.76 -2.82 23.43
CA GLY A 541 -1.14 -1.45 23.74
C GLY A 541 0.06 -0.50 23.85
N LEU A 542 -0.22 0.79 23.88
CA LEU A 542 0.78 1.86 24.00
C LEU A 542 0.41 2.81 25.16
N ALA A 543 1.42 3.45 25.75
CA ALA A 543 1.24 4.44 26.82
C ALA A 543 0.38 3.95 28.01
N GLY A 544 0.48 2.66 28.34
CA GLY A 544 -0.29 2.03 29.41
C GLY A 544 -1.68 1.50 29.01
N GLY A 545 -2.03 1.57 27.72
CA GLY A 545 -3.18 0.85 27.16
C GLY A 545 -2.95 -0.66 27.15
N GLY A 546 -4.03 -1.42 27.27
CA GLY A 546 -4.00 -2.88 27.26
C GLY A 546 -3.84 -3.49 25.87
N ASP A 547 -3.28 -4.69 25.85
CA ASP A 547 -3.12 -5.52 24.65
C ASP A 547 -4.47 -6.02 24.13
N ALA A 548 -4.53 -6.31 22.82
CA ALA A 548 -5.68 -6.90 22.17
C ALA A 548 -5.74 -8.43 22.38
N LEU A 549 -6.77 -9.09 21.82
CA LEU A 549 -6.78 -10.54 21.70
C LEU A 549 -5.96 -10.98 20.46
N PRO A 550 -5.20 -12.09 20.55
CA PRO A 550 -4.59 -12.71 19.38
C PRO A 550 -5.67 -13.28 18.44
N GLY A 551 -5.27 -13.50 17.20
CA GLY A 551 -6.08 -14.22 16.21
C GLY A 551 -6.00 -15.74 16.40
N CYS A 552 -6.90 -16.47 15.77
CA CYS A 552 -6.86 -17.92 15.68
C CYS A 552 -7.58 -18.44 14.44
N GLN A 553 -7.24 -19.66 14.03
CA GLN A 553 -7.89 -20.34 12.92
C GLN A 553 -8.21 -21.78 13.31
N THR A 554 -9.42 -22.21 12.99
CA THR A 554 -9.92 -23.54 13.30
C THR A 554 -10.59 -24.14 12.06
N LEU A 555 -10.21 -25.36 11.72
CA LEU A 555 -10.82 -26.18 10.69
C LEU A 555 -11.76 -27.19 11.33
N PHE A 556 -13.02 -27.16 10.92
CA PHE A 556 -14.06 -28.12 11.28
C PHE A 556 -14.26 -29.08 10.12
N ARG A 557 -14.03 -30.36 10.35
CA ARG A 557 -14.21 -31.41 9.36
C ARG A 557 -15.67 -31.84 9.29
N ALA A 558 -16.14 -32.25 8.11
CA ALA A 558 -17.49 -32.76 7.91
C ALA A 558 -17.81 -34.00 8.78
N ASP A 559 -16.79 -34.77 9.16
CA ASP A 559 -16.90 -35.93 10.07
C ASP A 559 -16.99 -35.56 11.56
N GLY A 560 -17.00 -34.26 11.89
CA GLY A 560 -17.10 -33.74 13.25
C GLY A 560 -15.76 -33.52 13.95
N ARG A 561 -14.62 -33.84 13.34
CA ARG A 561 -13.30 -33.50 13.90
C ARG A 561 -13.06 -31.99 13.86
N THR A 562 -12.35 -31.49 14.87
CA THR A 562 -11.91 -30.08 14.94
C THR A 562 -10.40 -30.01 15.03
N GLN A 563 -9.78 -29.19 14.19
CA GLN A 563 -8.34 -29.00 14.12
C GLN A 563 -8.04 -27.50 14.27
N LYS A 564 -7.27 -27.14 15.31
CA LYS A 564 -6.69 -25.80 15.41
C LYS A 564 -5.46 -25.74 14.51
N LEU A 565 -5.40 -24.75 13.63
CA LEU A 565 -4.30 -24.55 12.69
C LEU A 565 -3.26 -23.58 13.28
N ALA A 566 -2.00 -23.75 12.90
CA ALA A 566 -0.90 -22.87 13.29
C ALA A 566 -0.98 -21.51 12.58
N SER A 567 -0.13 -20.54 12.97
CA SER A 567 -0.08 -19.19 12.36
C SER A 567 0.22 -19.24 10.86
N ILE A 568 1.20 -20.07 10.48
CA ILE A 568 1.54 -20.40 9.11
C ILE A 568 1.29 -21.89 8.95
N ASP A 569 0.32 -22.27 8.13
CA ASP A 569 -0.17 -23.65 8.05
C ASP A 569 -0.85 -23.93 6.71
N ALA A 570 -1.00 -25.21 6.38
CA ALA A 570 -1.71 -25.67 5.20
C ALA A 570 -2.59 -26.87 5.52
N ALA A 571 -3.70 -27.00 4.81
CA ALA A 571 -4.60 -28.14 4.96
C ALA A 571 -5.29 -28.48 3.64
N ASP A 572 -5.42 -29.78 3.37
CA ASP A 572 -6.34 -30.24 2.33
C ASP A 572 -7.73 -30.42 2.96
N VAL A 573 -8.75 -29.95 2.25
CA VAL A 573 -10.14 -29.86 2.71
C VAL A 573 -11.07 -30.57 1.75
N GLU A 574 -12.13 -31.17 2.28
CA GLU A 574 -13.16 -31.89 1.51
C GLU A 574 -14.48 -31.11 1.51
N PRO A 575 -15.42 -31.41 0.60
CA PRO A 575 -16.75 -30.81 0.61
C PRO A 575 -17.44 -30.94 1.98
N GLY A 576 -17.93 -29.83 2.52
CA GLY A 576 -18.55 -29.76 3.84
C GLY A 576 -17.59 -29.44 4.99
N ASP A 577 -16.27 -29.49 4.77
CA ASP A 577 -15.31 -28.92 5.70
C ASP A 577 -15.49 -27.40 5.78
N ARG A 578 -15.23 -26.82 6.95
CA ARG A 578 -15.45 -25.40 7.23
C ARG A 578 -14.29 -24.80 8.01
N ILE A 579 -13.75 -23.69 7.52
CA ILE A 579 -12.70 -22.94 8.21
C ILE A 579 -13.29 -21.69 8.86
N VAL A 580 -12.91 -21.43 10.11
CA VAL A 580 -13.19 -20.17 10.83
C VAL A 580 -11.86 -19.49 11.14
N ILE A 581 -11.72 -18.25 10.69
CA ILE A 581 -10.58 -17.37 10.96
C ILE A 581 -11.07 -16.20 11.80
N GLU A 582 -10.56 -16.10 13.01
CA GLU A 582 -10.74 -14.96 13.90
C GLU A 582 -9.48 -14.10 13.86
N THR A 583 -9.58 -12.89 13.31
CA THR A 583 -8.42 -12.00 13.19
C THR A 583 -8.12 -11.29 14.52
N PRO A 584 -6.87 -10.83 14.73
CA PRO A 584 -6.51 -10.11 15.95
C PRO A 584 -7.23 -8.76 16.06
N GLY A 585 -7.43 -8.28 17.29
CA GLY A 585 -7.81 -6.89 17.55
C GLY A 585 -6.62 -5.93 17.43
N GLY A 586 -6.84 -4.65 17.74
CA GLY A 586 -5.80 -3.63 17.87
C GLY A 586 -5.51 -3.31 19.34
N GLY A 587 -4.28 -2.95 19.66
CA GLY A 587 -3.89 -2.51 20.99
C GLY A 587 -4.51 -1.17 21.37
N ALA A 588 -4.70 -0.93 22.66
CA ALA A 588 -5.28 0.31 23.17
C ALA A 588 -4.23 1.37 23.47
N TYR A 589 -4.68 2.60 23.70
CA TYR A 589 -3.84 3.72 24.10
C TYR A 589 -4.27 4.28 25.45
N GLY A 590 -3.32 4.51 26.35
CA GLY A 590 -3.55 5.15 27.63
C GLY A 590 -4.26 4.26 28.66
N TYR A 591 -4.09 4.59 29.95
CA TYR A 591 -4.65 3.83 31.07
C TYR A 591 -6.11 4.23 31.40
N THR A 592 -6.95 3.27 31.80
CA THR A 592 -8.38 3.49 32.14
C THR A 592 -8.69 3.64 33.63
N GLY A 593 -7.70 3.53 34.53
CA GLY A 593 -7.93 3.66 35.98
C GLY A 593 -7.49 5.03 36.54
N ALA A 594 -8.15 5.47 37.63
CA ALA A 594 -7.65 6.58 38.44
C ALA A 594 -6.25 6.23 38.99
N ARG A 595 -5.30 7.17 38.88
CA ARG A 595 -3.92 7.02 39.38
C ARG A 595 -3.86 6.83 40.89
#